data_AF-A0A0F7PLD8-F1
#
_entry.id   AF-A0A0F7PLD8-F1
#
_cell.length_a   1.000
_cell.length_b   1.000
_cell.length_c   1.000
_cell.angle_alpha   90.00
_cell.angle_beta   90.00
_cell.angle_gamma   90.00
#
_symmetry.space_group_name_H-M   'P 1'
#
loop_
_entity.id
_entity.type
_entity.pdbx_description
1 polymer ?
#
loop_
_entity_poly.entity_id
_entity_poly.type
_entity_poly.pdbx_seq_one_letter_code
_entity_poly.pdbx_strand_id
1 'polypeptide(L)'
;MTGMIIHTGLIIRGTAMIEKRDWHSDPITNETMIDADYRNTQNVRRFFKTAIGDHFKFDRPFMAWMKSHRGSTMQDAVAEWQRREAAK
;
A
#
# COMPACT_ATOMS: atom_id res chain seq x y z
N MET A 1 21.48 -36.78 -23.97
CA MET A 1 20.06 -36.90 -24.39
C MET A 1 19.24 -36.66 -23.13
N THR A 2 18.89 -35.39 -22.87
CA THR A 2 17.51 -34.87 -22.93
C THR A 2 16.75 -35.23 -21.65
N GLY A 3 16.67 -34.33 -20.65
CA GLY A 3 15.53 -33.43 -20.45
C GLY A 3 14.47 -34.11 -19.53
N MET A 4 13.66 -33.49 -18.69
CA MET A 4 13.39 -32.10 -18.37
C MET A 4 12.36 -32.09 -17.20
N ILE A 5 12.51 -31.17 -16.24
CA ILE A 5 11.46 -30.38 -15.53
C ILE A 5 10.60 -30.98 -14.36
N ILE A 6 10.99 -30.56 -13.13
CA ILE A 6 10.28 -29.91 -11.99
C ILE A 6 8.78 -30.15 -11.68
N HIS A 7 8.49 -30.44 -10.40
CA HIS A 7 7.56 -29.64 -9.58
C HIS A 7 7.75 -29.80 -8.05
N THR A 8 7.78 -28.65 -7.37
CA THR A 8 7.50 -28.42 -5.94
C THR A 8 8.62 -28.70 -4.92
N GLY A 9 9.64 -27.85 -4.93
CA GLY A 9 10.60 -27.71 -3.83
C GLY A 9 10.21 -26.60 -2.84
N LEU A 10 9.85 -27.03 -1.63
CA LEU A 10 10.21 -26.51 -0.30
C LEU A 10 9.96 -25.02 0.08
N ILE A 11 9.18 -24.88 1.16
CA ILE A 11 9.02 -23.72 2.05
C ILE A 11 10.39 -23.28 2.61
N ILE A 12 10.82 -22.03 2.36
CA ILE A 12 11.83 -21.33 3.17
C ILE A 12 11.30 -19.92 3.49
N ARG A 13 10.84 -19.72 4.72
CA ARG A 13 10.71 -18.40 5.35
C ARG A 13 12.11 -17.86 5.59
N GLY A 14 12.52 -16.87 4.79
CA GLY A 14 13.71 -16.06 5.02
C GLY A 14 13.52 -14.76 4.29
N THR A 15 13.21 -13.70 5.03
CA THR A 15 13.34 -12.28 4.65
C THR A 15 13.25 -12.04 3.14
N ALA A 16 12.02 -12.05 2.59
CA ALA A 16 11.81 -11.46 1.28
C ALA A 16 12.46 -10.08 1.36
N MET A 17 13.50 -9.85 0.56
CA MET A 17 13.89 -8.49 0.27
C MET A 17 12.59 -7.83 -0.16
N ILE A 18 12.05 -6.92 0.65
CA ILE A 18 10.89 -6.15 0.24
C ILE A 18 11.42 -5.39 -0.96
N GLU A 19 11.09 -5.87 -2.16
CA GLU A 19 11.41 -5.13 -3.36
C GLU A 19 10.78 -3.77 -3.16
N LYS A 20 11.65 -2.77 -3.11
CA LYS A 20 11.26 -1.40 -2.80
C LYS A 20 10.34 -0.93 -3.93
N ARG A 21 9.08 -0.72 -3.60
CA ARG A 21 8.06 -0.20 -4.51
C ARG A 21 8.39 1.23 -4.92
N ASP A 22 8.18 1.54 -6.20
CA ASP A 22 8.11 2.92 -6.67
C ASP A 22 6.69 3.49 -6.48
N TRP A 23 6.53 4.26 -5.40
CA TRP A 23 5.28 4.95 -5.10
C TRP A 23 4.84 5.97 -6.17
N HIS A 24 5.70 6.33 -7.14
CA HIS A 24 5.35 7.22 -8.24
C HIS A 24 4.65 6.50 -9.41
N SER A 25 4.97 5.24 -9.68
CA SER A 25 4.55 4.56 -10.91
C SER A 25 3.91 3.18 -10.70
N ASP A 26 4.30 2.43 -9.66
CA ASP A 26 3.81 1.08 -9.45
C ASP A 26 2.29 1.06 -9.16
N PRO A 27 1.54 0.06 -9.66
CA PRO A 27 0.10 -0.05 -9.40
C PRO A 27 -0.20 -0.15 -7.90
N ILE A 28 -1.08 0.70 -7.38
CA ILE A 28 -1.50 0.67 -5.98
C ILE A 28 -2.85 -0.03 -5.90
N THR A 29 -2.91 -1.09 -5.11
CA THR A 29 -4.11 -1.88 -4.83
C THR A 29 -4.49 -1.77 -3.36
N ASN A 30 -5.69 -2.24 -3.02
CA ASN A 30 -6.17 -2.32 -1.63
C ASN A 30 -5.20 -3.08 -0.72
N GLU A 31 -4.56 -4.12 -1.23
CA GLU A 31 -3.63 -4.99 -0.50
C GLU A 31 -2.19 -4.43 -0.43
N THR A 32 -1.91 -3.32 -1.13
CA THR A 32 -0.57 -2.70 -1.09
C THR A 32 -0.26 -2.27 0.34
N MET A 33 0.85 -2.76 0.89
CA MET A 33 1.30 -2.41 2.24
C MET A 33 1.96 -1.03 2.25
N ILE A 34 1.71 -0.25 3.30
CA ILE A 34 2.38 1.01 3.59
C ILE A 34 3.76 0.68 4.18
N ASP A 35 4.80 0.91 3.38
CA ASP A 35 6.18 0.65 3.75
C ASP A 35 6.89 1.89 4.34
N ALA A 36 8.18 1.73 4.65
CA ALA A 36 9.01 2.79 5.19
C ALA A 36 9.30 3.93 4.18
N ASP A 37 9.15 3.66 2.89
CA ASP A 37 9.44 4.55 1.78
C ASP A 37 8.20 5.25 1.23
N TYR A 38 7.02 5.06 1.84
CA TYR A 38 5.78 5.72 1.48
C TYR A 38 5.95 7.23 1.25
N ARG A 39 5.32 7.72 0.17
CA ARG A 39 5.28 9.14 -0.22
C ARG A 39 3.87 9.48 -0.69
N ASN A 40 3.38 10.68 -0.36
CA ASN A 40 2.13 11.22 -0.91
C ASN A 40 2.30 11.67 -2.38
N THR A 41 2.60 10.75 -3.28
CA THR A 41 2.78 11.02 -4.71
C THR A 41 1.44 11.27 -5.41
N GLN A 42 1.50 11.67 -6.67
CA GLN A 42 0.31 11.83 -7.50
C GLN A 42 -0.39 10.48 -7.79
N ASN A 43 0.36 9.38 -7.82
CA ASN A 43 -0.18 8.03 -7.96
C ASN A 43 -0.98 7.62 -6.71
N VAL A 44 -0.42 7.86 -5.52
CA VAL A 44 -1.13 7.62 -4.25
C VAL A 44 -2.40 8.48 -4.14
N ARG A 45 -2.33 9.75 -4.54
CA ARG A 45 -3.52 10.61 -4.61
C ARG A 45 -4.58 10.04 -5.55
N ARG A 46 -4.18 9.52 -6.72
CA ARG A 46 -5.10 8.93 -7.69
C ARG A 46 -5.81 7.72 -7.08
N PHE A 47 -5.06 6.83 -6.43
CA PHE A 47 -5.63 5.69 -5.70
C PHE A 47 -6.70 6.14 -4.70
N PHE A 48 -6.39 7.08 -3.80
CA PHE A 48 -7.36 7.53 -2.81
C PHE A 48 -8.57 8.21 -3.44
N LYS A 49 -8.38 9.03 -4.48
CA LYS A 49 -9.51 9.64 -5.20
C LYS A 49 -10.39 8.59 -5.88
N THR A 50 -9.83 7.52 -6.42
CA THR A 50 -10.62 6.41 -6.98
C THR A 50 -11.38 5.65 -5.90
N ALA A 51 -10.76 5.42 -4.73
CA ALA A 51 -11.38 4.65 -3.65
C ALA A 51 -12.43 5.45 -2.84
N ILE A 52 -12.22 6.75 -2.68
CA ILE A 52 -13.01 7.62 -1.78
C ILE A 52 -13.85 8.62 -2.58
N GLY A 53 -13.32 9.17 -3.66
CA GLY A 53 -13.91 10.25 -4.44
C GLY A 53 -13.09 11.55 -4.41
N ASP A 54 -13.50 12.52 -5.23
CA ASP A 54 -12.75 13.77 -5.45
C ASP A 54 -12.64 14.69 -4.22
N HIS A 55 -13.49 14.47 -3.22
CA HIS A 55 -13.47 15.19 -1.95
C HIS A 55 -12.31 14.76 -1.03
N PHE A 56 -11.59 13.68 -1.38
CA PHE A 56 -10.41 13.22 -0.64
C PHE A 56 -9.34 14.31 -0.50
N LYS A 57 -8.85 14.49 0.73
CA LYS A 57 -7.73 15.38 1.06
C LYS A 57 -6.78 14.70 2.03
N PHE A 58 -5.48 14.83 1.77
CA PHE A 58 -4.45 14.54 2.76
C PHE A 58 -4.46 15.65 3.82
N ASP A 59 -5.14 15.42 4.93
CA ASP A 59 -5.08 16.31 6.09
C ASP A 59 -3.96 15.92 7.07
N ARG A 60 -3.64 16.83 7.99
CA ARG A 60 -2.53 16.63 8.94
C ARG A 60 -2.75 15.43 9.85
N PRO A 61 -3.94 15.23 10.45
CA PRO A 61 -4.20 14.04 11.25
C PRO A 61 -3.98 12.75 10.45
N PHE A 62 -4.53 12.65 9.24
CA PHE A 62 -4.42 11.44 8.42
C PHE A 62 -2.97 11.16 8.03
N MET A 63 -2.20 12.19 7.67
CA MET A 63 -0.78 12.03 7.39
C MET A 63 0.03 11.58 8.62
N ALA A 64 -0.36 11.99 9.83
CA ALA A 64 0.28 11.51 11.05
C ALA A 64 0.02 10.01 11.26
N TRP A 65 -1.20 9.55 10.98
CA TRP A 65 -1.57 8.13 11.04
C TRP A 65 -0.80 7.28 10.04
N MET A 66 -0.72 7.72 8.78
CA MET A 66 0.04 7.00 7.73
C MET A 66 1.50 6.78 8.13
N LYS A 67 2.11 7.72 8.88
CA LYS A 67 3.50 7.60 9.34
C LYS A 67 3.68 6.61 10.49
N SER A 68 2.69 6.49 11.38
CA SER A 68 2.75 5.60 12.55
C SER A 68 2.21 4.19 12.28
N HIS A 69 1.42 4.01 11.22
CA HIS A 69 0.78 2.73 10.87
C HIS A 69 1.45 2.08 9.66
N ARG A 70 2.79 1.92 9.75
CA ARG A 70 3.55 1.13 8.77
C ARG A 70 3.15 -0.34 8.91
N GLY A 71 3.02 -1.03 7.78
CA GLY A 71 2.52 -2.40 7.72
C GLY A 71 1.01 -2.53 7.57
N SER A 72 0.24 -1.43 7.73
CA SER A 72 -1.16 -1.37 7.30
C SER A 72 -1.27 -1.40 5.78
N THR A 73 -2.42 -1.83 5.28
CA THR A 73 -2.74 -1.82 3.85
C THR A 73 -3.30 -0.47 3.40
N MET A 74 -3.32 -0.22 2.09
CA MET A 74 -3.98 0.95 1.53
C MET A 74 -5.50 0.93 1.76
N GLN A 75 -6.12 -0.25 1.89
CA GLN A 75 -7.52 -0.36 2.31
C GLN A 75 -7.73 0.11 3.76
N ASP A 76 -6.82 -0.23 4.68
CA ASP A 76 -6.89 0.28 6.06
C ASP A 76 -6.79 1.80 6.09
N ALA A 77 -5.96 2.38 5.21
CA ALA A 77 -5.85 3.83 5.08
C ALA A 77 -7.14 4.48 4.56
N VAL A 78 -7.84 3.84 3.61
CA VAL A 78 -9.16 4.30 3.15
C VAL A 78 -10.17 4.27 4.28
N ALA A 79 -10.25 3.15 5.01
CA ALA A 79 -11.17 2.99 6.13
C ALA A 79 -10.88 4.03 7.24
N GLU A 80 -9.61 4.26 7.55
CA GLU A 80 -9.22 5.25 8.55
C GLU A 80 -9.58 6.68 8.12
N TRP A 81 -9.38 7.01 6.84
CA TRP A 81 -9.78 8.32 6.32
C TRP A 81 -11.29 8.51 6.45
N GLN A 82 -12.10 7.53 6.05
CA GLN A 82 -13.56 7.59 6.15
C GLN A 82 -14.04 7.72 7.60
N ARG A 83 -13.42 6.97 8.52
CA ARG A 83 -13.69 7.07 9.97
C ARG A 83 -13.44 8.49 10.50
N ARG A 84 -12.40 9.15 10.02
CA ARG A 84 -12.05 10.53 10.42
C ARG A 84 -13.00 11.55 9.83
N GLU A 85 -13.40 11.42 8.56
CA GLU A 85 -14.39 12.30 7.97
C GLU A 85 -15.75 12.19 8.66
N ALA A 86 -16.18 10.97 9.01
CA ALA A 86 -17.43 10.77 9.73
C ALA A 86 -17.43 11.35 11.16
N ALA A 87 -16.24 11.63 11.71
CA ALA A 87 -16.06 12.22 13.04
C ALA A 87 -15.84 13.75 13.01
N LYS A 88 -15.88 14.37 11.82
CA LYS A 88 -15.86 15.84 11.65
C LYS A 88 -17.26 16.40 11.79
#